data_AF-A0A8X6I1Y5-F1
#
_entry.id   AF-A0A8X6I1Y5-F1
#
_cell.length_a   1.000
_cell.length_b   1.000
_cell.length_c   1.000
_cell.angle_alpha   90.00
_cell.angle_beta   90.00
_cell.angle_gamma   90.00
#
_symmetry.space_group_name_H-M   'P 1'
#
loop_
_entity.id
_entity.type
_entity.pdbx_description
1 polymer ?
#
loop_
_entity_poly.entity_id
_entity_poly.type
_entity_poly.pdbx_seq_one_letter_code
_entity_poly.pdbx_strand_id
1 'polypeptide(L)'
;MVREQQKDSQLQDILAGSCPSSLVLQPLPVGQPPVPLQCDVSMGRIRPFVPEMFRREIFNNLHALAHPGVRASLKMVAERYVWPSMRQDVAGSYMLTVPTCKGMSAYKK
;
A
#
# COMPACT_ATOMS: atom_id res chain seq x y z
N MET A 1 -2.64 -6.14 10.61
CA MET A 1 -3.45 -5.79 9.42
C MET A 1 -4.95 -5.73 9.71
N VAL A 2 -5.67 -6.85 9.83
CA VAL A 2 -7.16 -6.87 9.94
C VAL A 2 -7.71 -5.99 11.08
N ARG A 3 -7.15 -6.12 12.30
CA ARG A 3 -7.59 -5.31 13.46
C ARG A 3 -7.41 -3.81 13.28
N GLU A 4 -6.44 -3.40 12.48
CA GLU A 4 -6.16 -1.99 12.24
C GLU A 4 -7.01 -1.44 11.12
N GLN A 5 -7.41 -2.25 10.12
CA GLN A 5 -8.44 -1.85 9.16
C GLN A 5 -9.76 -1.51 9.86
N GLN A 6 -10.12 -2.22 10.92
CA GLN A 6 -11.34 -1.94 11.69
C GLN A 6 -11.31 -0.57 12.40
N LYS A 7 -10.11 -0.02 12.65
CA LYS A 7 -9.91 1.26 13.33
C LYS A 7 -9.51 2.40 12.38
N ASP A 8 -9.22 2.07 11.12
CA ASP A 8 -8.74 3.03 10.13
C ASP A 8 -9.90 3.94 9.66
N SER A 9 -9.89 5.19 10.09
CA SER A 9 -10.95 6.16 9.79
C SER A 9 -11.11 6.39 8.29
N GLN A 10 -10.01 6.49 7.54
CA GLN A 10 -10.05 6.70 6.10
C GLN A 10 -10.70 5.53 5.37
N LEU A 11 -10.46 4.30 5.81
CA LEU A 11 -11.16 3.13 5.31
C LEU A 11 -12.66 3.18 5.63
N GLN A 12 -13.04 3.58 6.85
CA GLN A 12 -14.45 3.73 7.22
C GLN A 12 -15.16 4.80 6.38
N ASP A 13 -14.52 5.94 6.14
CA ASP A 13 -15.08 7.04 5.34
C ASP A 13 -15.31 6.62 3.87
N ILE A 14 -14.41 5.81 3.32
CA ILE A 14 -14.57 5.26 1.96
C ILE A 14 -15.73 4.26 1.93
N LEU A 15 -15.83 3.36 2.91
CA LEU A 15 -16.90 2.36 3.00
C LEU A 15 -18.28 3.01 3.23
N ALA A 16 -18.33 4.09 4.01
CA ALA A 16 -19.54 4.88 4.26
C ALA A 16 -19.93 5.78 3.08
N GLY A 17 -19.09 5.90 2.04
CA GLY A 17 -19.30 6.80 0.91
C GLY A 17 -19.14 8.28 1.27
N SER A 18 -18.63 8.61 2.46
CA SER A 18 -18.36 9.98 2.90
C SER A 18 -17.15 10.60 2.20
N CYS A 19 -16.25 9.76 1.66
CA CYS A 19 -15.10 10.20 0.88
C CYS A 19 -15.15 9.60 -0.54
N PRO A 20 -15.15 10.44 -1.60
CA PRO A 20 -15.13 9.94 -2.97
C PRO A 20 -13.82 9.20 -3.25
N SER A 21 -13.93 7.99 -3.80
CA SER A 21 -12.82 7.10 -4.09
C SER A 21 -13.11 6.27 -5.32
N SER A 22 -12.09 5.98 -6.12
CA SER A 22 -12.18 5.05 -7.26
C SER A 22 -11.98 3.58 -6.86
N LEU A 23 -11.73 3.33 -5.57
CA LEU A 23 -11.54 1.97 -5.05
C LEU A 23 -12.86 1.21 -5.01
N VAL A 24 -12.81 -0.06 -5.39
CA VAL A 24 -13.94 -0.99 -5.25
C VAL A 24 -13.56 -1.96 -4.14
N LEU A 25 -13.96 -1.61 -2.91
CA LEU A 25 -13.61 -2.39 -1.72
C LEU A 25 -14.60 -3.53 -1.48
N GLN A 26 -14.08 -4.74 -1.29
CA GLN A 26 -14.84 -5.93 -0.94
C GLN A 26 -14.20 -6.64 0.26
N PRO A 27 -15.02 -7.16 1.21
CA PRO A 27 -14.51 -7.95 2.32
C PRO A 27 -14.12 -9.35 1.82
N LEU A 28 -12.87 -9.75 2.10
CA LEU A 28 -12.36 -11.10 1.89
C LEU A 28 -12.21 -11.80 3.25
N PRO A 29 -12.89 -12.94 3.51
CA PRO A 29 -12.71 -13.68 4.75
C PRO A 29 -11.30 -14.27 4.84
N VAL A 30 -10.60 -13.99 5.94
CA VAL A 30 -9.25 -14.52 6.21
C VAL A 30 -9.16 -15.09 7.64
N GLY A 31 -8.31 -16.12 7.82
CA GLY A 31 -8.04 -16.73 9.13
C GLY A 31 -9.08 -17.75 9.62
N GLN A 32 -8.92 -18.19 10.86
CA GLN A 32 -9.83 -19.11 11.58
C GLN A 32 -10.00 -18.63 13.04
N PRO A 33 -11.20 -18.18 13.47
CA PRO A 33 -12.42 -18.01 12.67
C PRO A 33 -12.25 -16.93 11.58
N PRO A 34 -13.07 -16.96 10.51
CA PRO A 34 -12.96 -15.97 9.43
C PRO A 34 -13.23 -14.55 9.92
N VAL A 35 -12.34 -13.62 9.55
CA VAL A 35 -12.49 -12.18 9.79
C VAL A 35 -12.39 -11.44 8.45
N PRO A 36 -13.24 -10.43 8.17
CA PRO A 36 -13.20 -9.72 6.90
C PRO A 36 -11.98 -8.80 6.78
N LEU A 37 -11.20 -9.00 5.72
CA LEU A 37 -10.14 -8.10 5.26
C LEU A 37 -10.66 -7.28 4.07
N GLN A 38 -10.65 -5.95 4.17
CA GLN A 38 -11.06 -5.08 3.08
C GLN A 38 -9.99 -5.04 1.99
N CYS A 39 -10.38 -5.38 0.77
CA CYS A 39 -9.51 -5.46 -0.40
C CYS A 39 -10.11 -4.68 -1.58
N ASP A 40 -9.28 -3.95 -2.30
CA ASP A 40 -9.68 -3.41 -3.61
C ASP A 40 -9.63 -4.50 -4.68
N VAL A 41 -10.66 -4.52 -5.54
CA VAL A 41 -10.80 -5.44 -6.68
C VAL A 41 -10.95 -4.71 -8.02
N SER A 42 -10.86 -3.38 -8.02
CA SER A 42 -11.12 -2.53 -9.22
C SER A 42 -10.24 -2.83 -10.42
N MET A 43 -9.03 -3.38 -10.20
CA MET A 43 -8.03 -3.65 -11.25
C MET A 43 -7.95 -5.14 -11.65
N GLY A 44 -8.99 -5.93 -11.39
CA GLY A 44 -9.00 -7.37 -11.70
C GLY A 44 -8.03 -8.19 -10.84
N ARG A 45 -7.51 -7.61 -9.76
CA ARG A 45 -6.61 -8.23 -8.79
C ARG A 45 -7.06 -7.84 -7.40
N ILE A 46 -6.96 -8.77 -6.45
CA ILE A 46 -7.26 -8.53 -5.04
C ILE A 46 -6.06 -7.81 -4.41
N ARG A 47 -6.28 -6.62 -3.89
CA ARG A 47 -5.24 -5.79 -3.25
C ARG A 47 -5.71 -5.35 -1.88
N PRO A 48 -5.16 -5.90 -0.78
CA PRO A 48 -5.55 -5.47 0.57
C PRO A 48 -5.36 -3.98 0.77
N PHE A 49 -6.34 -3.32 1.38
CA PHE A 49 -6.20 -1.96 1.85
C PHE A 49 -5.20 -1.92 3.00
N VAL A 50 -4.27 -0.96 2.99
CA VAL A 50 -3.21 -0.86 4.00
C VAL A 50 -3.47 0.33 4.94
N PRO A 51 -3.75 0.06 6.24
CA PRO A 51 -3.81 1.09 7.25
C PRO A 51 -2.51 1.85 7.40
N GLU A 52 -2.59 3.12 7.81
CA GLU A 52 -1.46 4.06 7.82
C GLU A 52 -0.19 3.48 8.45
N MET A 53 -0.32 2.88 9.63
CA MET A 53 0.81 2.35 10.40
C MET A 53 1.62 1.25 9.68
N PHE A 54 1.03 0.54 8.72
CA PHE A 54 1.69 -0.54 7.98
C PHE A 54 2.31 -0.08 6.65
N ARG A 55 1.91 1.09 6.13
CA ARG A 55 2.30 1.55 4.78
C ARG A 55 3.81 1.64 4.62
N ARG A 56 4.49 2.22 5.61
CA ARG A 56 5.95 2.38 5.61
C ARG A 56 6.70 1.07 5.70
N GLU A 57 6.25 0.16 6.57
CA GLU A 57 6.87 -1.17 6.74
C GLU A 57 6.74 -1.99 5.46
N ILE A 58 5.55 -2.04 4.86
CA ILE A 58 5.31 -2.73 3.58
C ILE A 58 6.20 -2.16 2.48
N PHE A 59 6.28 -0.84 2.37
CA PHE A 59 7.18 -0.20 1.41
C PHE A 59 8.64 -0.62 1.65
N ASN A 60 9.13 -0.54 2.89
CA ASN A 60 10.51 -0.89 3.23
C ASN A 60 10.82 -2.33 2.86
N ASN A 61 9.93 -3.27 3.19
CA ASN A 61 10.09 -4.70 2.90
C ASN A 61 10.17 -4.96 1.39
N LEU A 62 9.30 -4.33 0.59
CA LEU A 62 9.32 -4.47 -0.87
C LEU A 62 10.54 -3.79 -1.50
N HIS A 63 10.90 -2.62 -0.99
CA HIS A 63 12.03 -1.85 -1.51
C HIS A 63 13.38 -2.54 -1.21
N ALA A 64 13.54 -3.13 -0.02
CA ALA A 64 14.77 -3.81 0.39
C ALA A 64 15.14 -5.02 -0.47
N LEU A 65 14.19 -5.60 -1.23
CA LEU A 65 14.46 -6.77 -2.08
C LEU A 65 15.44 -6.48 -3.21
N ALA A 66 15.45 -5.27 -3.76
CA ALA A 66 16.26 -4.93 -4.94
C ALA A 66 16.67 -3.46 -5.03
N HIS A 67 16.37 -2.64 -4.02
CA HIS A 67 16.48 -1.18 -4.05
C HIS A 67 15.97 -0.55 -5.36
N PRO A 68 14.75 -0.91 -5.82
CA PRO A 68 14.23 -0.39 -7.07
C PRO A 68 14.04 1.12 -6.99
N GLY A 69 14.20 1.81 -8.13
CA GLY A 69 13.87 3.23 -8.23
C GLY A 69 12.35 3.48 -8.09
N VAL A 70 11.97 4.76 -7.96
CA VAL A 70 10.60 5.22 -7.69
C VAL A 70 9.52 4.51 -8.53
N ARG A 71 9.67 4.47 -9.86
CA ARG A 71 8.67 3.88 -10.76
C ARG A 71 8.47 2.39 -10.51
N ALA A 72 9.56 1.66 -10.26
CA ALA A 72 9.53 0.24 -10.00
C ALA A 72 8.94 -0.07 -8.61
N SER A 73 9.27 0.71 -7.58
CA SER A 73 8.61 0.60 -6.26
C SER A 73 7.10 0.87 -6.34
N LEU A 74 6.69 1.95 -7.02
CA LEU A 74 5.27 2.26 -7.20
C LEU A 74 4.51 1.10 -7.83
N LYS A 75 5.06 0.53 -8.91
CA LYS A 75 4.47 -0.63 -9.57
C LYS A 75 4.39 -1.82 -8.62
N MET A 76 5.47 -2.15 -7.93
CA MET A 76 5.55 -3.31 -7.05
C MET A 76 4.54 -3.24 -5.89
N VAL A 77 4.39 -2.06 -5.29
CA VAL A 77 3.42 -1.79 -4.23
C VAL A 77 1.99 -1.85 -4.81
N ALA A 78 1.72 -1.10 -5.89
CA ALA A 78 0.39 -0.98 -6.49
C ALA A 78 -0.17 -2.31 -7.02
N GLU A 79 0.69 -3.25 -7.41
CA GLU A 79 0.30 -4.59 -7.83
C GLU A 79 -0.22 -5.47 -6.69
N ARG A 80 0.12 -5.16 -5.44
CA ARG A 80 -0.13 -6.02 -4.26
C ARG A 80 -1.00 -5.36 -3.21
N TYR A 81 -0.94 -4.04 -3.09
CA TYR A 81 -1.54 -3.28 -2.00
C TYR A 81 -2.19 -2.00 -2.52
N VAL A 82 -3.03 -1.40 -1.68
CA VAL A 82 -3.67 -0.13 -1.99
C VAL A 82 -3.87 0.72 -0.74
N TRP A 83 -3.75 2.04 -0.90
CA TRP A 83 -4.23 3.03 0.05
C TRP A 83 -4.34 4.40 -0.65
N PRO A 84 -5.17 5.33 -0.13
CA PRO A 84 -5.23 6.69 -0.64
C PRO A 84 -3.87 7.39 -0.54
N SER A 85 -3.52 8.19 -1.55
CA SER A 85 -2.22 8.90 -1.61
C SER A 85 -0.97 8.01 -1.70
N MET A 86 -1.12 6.70 -1.99
CA MET A 86 0.01 5.76 -2.16
C MET A 86 1.13 6.25 -3.07
N ARG A 87 0.77 6.93 -4.18
CA ARG A 87 1.78 7.49 -5.07
C ARG A 87 2.65 8.54 -4.39
N GLN A 88 2.04 9.43 -3.61
CA GLN A 88 2.73 10.51 -2.91
C GLN A 88 3.64 9.95 -1.81
N ASP A 89 3.15 8.97 -1.05
CA ASP A 89 3.91 8.30 0.00
C ASP A 89 5.15 7.60 -0.57
N VAL A 90 4.95 6.75 -1.58
CA VAL A 90 6.02 5.93 -2.17
C VAL A 90 7.02 6.79 -2.93
N ALA A 91 6.56 7.71 -3.80
CA ALA A 91 7.47 8.51 -4.63
C ALA A 91 8.15 9.66 -3.90
N GLY A 92 7.47 10.22 -2.90
CA GLY A 92 7.97 11.33 -2.09
C GLY A 92 8.52 10.83 -0.77
N SER A 93 7.67 10.83 0.25
CA SER A 93 8.06 10.71 1.66
C SER A 93 8.95 9.50 1.93
N TYR A 94 8.63 8.34 1.37
CA TYR A 94 9.33 7.10 1.69
C TYR A 94 10.65 7.01 0.94
N MET A 95 10.65 7.20 -0.37
CA MET A 95 11.86 7.18 -1.20
C MET A 95 12.92 8.21 -0.76
N LEU A 96 12.51 9.42 -0.39
CA LEU A 96 13.43 10.49 0.02
C LEU A 96 14.08 10.25 1.39
N THR A 97 13.51 9.35 2.19
CA THR A 97 13.97 9.07 3.55
C THR A 97 14.68 7.71 3.68
N VAL A 98 14.84 6.95 2.59
CA VAL A 98 15.70 5.75 2.57
C VAL A 98 17.18 6.17 2.56
N PRO A 99 17.99 5.83 3.57
CA PRO A 99 19.39 6.28 3.67
C PRO A 99 20.29 5.76 2.54
N THR A 100 20.04 4.57 2.02
CA THR A 100 20.92 3.90 1.04
C THR A 100 20.70 4.35 -0.42
N CYS A 101 19.54 4.93 -0.75
CA CYS A 101 19.23 5.32 -2.12
C CYS A 101 19.66 6.73 -2.50
N LYS A 102 20.17 7.54 -1.55
CA LYS A 102 20.65 8.90 -1.83
C LYS A 102 21.95 8.97 -2.64
N GLY A 103 22.57 7.82 -2.98
CA GLY A 103 23.88 7.78 -3.66
C GLY A 103 24.07 6.75 -4.78
N MET A 104 23.07 5.96 -5.17
CA MET A 104 23.25 4.86 -6.14
C MET A 104 22.98 5.28 -7.60
N SER A 105 23.46 6.45 -8.02
CA SER A 105 23.55 6.83 -9.43
C SER A 105 24.89 6.34 -10.03
N ALA A 106 25.25 5.07 -9.84
CA ALA A 106 26.48 4.53 -10.40
C ALA A 106 26.38 3.01 -10.52
N TYR A 107 25.57 2.50 -11.45
CA TYR A 107 25.80 1.22 -12.14
C TYR A 107 24.84 1.15 -13.34
N LYS A 108 25.15 1.93 -14.37
CA LYS A 108 24.77 1.58 -15.73
C LYS A 108 25.99 0.87 -16.34
N LYS A 109 25.83 -0.40 -16.67
CA LYS A 109 26.72 -1.10 -17.60
C LYS A 109 26.53 -0.53 -19.00
#